data_AF-A0A6A5KB87-F1
#
_entry.id   AF-A0A6A5KB87-F1
#
_cell.length_a   1.000
_cell.length_b   1.000
_cell.length_c   1.000
_cell.angle_alpha   90.00
_cell.angle_beta   90.00
_cell.angle_gamma   90.00
#
_symmetry.space_group_name_H-M   'P 1'
#
loop_
_entity.id
_entity.type
_entity.pdbx_description
1 polymer ?
#
loop_
_entity_poly.entity_id
_entity_poly.type
_entity_poly.pdbx_seq_one_letter_code
_entity_poly.pdbx_strand_id
1 'polypeptide(L)'
;WTNVRPEGDGERFTQRSNERRQLFEEAKNRGNHTDLSPVTWAFFQVADLKRVKQHVYNDDVWKLVVENGPYDEIFLDVVRLWKQAPVAKTKMSTGTTSHSITTNSNKAPSSPAPPNVATQTSTRSTRLKRKHGGQEFSLARSANVAARCKERDSNLCAVSRMGAIDAAHIYPWCAFGSGGTERVNNFWRVLSMFWGQEEVSNWKSKIFVDANDPSRRTETVENMLSLTATLHRFHSDDVFALRPIQMSQDNAQLELEFHWLVIEERKSNNRVSLLDEPLSSLDRKLSGKGYGPFIGSIP
;
A
#
# COMPACT_ATOMS: atom_id res chain seq x y z
N TRP A 1 -25.75 -1.03 17.11
CA TRP A 1 -24.44 -1.36 16.53
C TRP A 1 -24.52 -2.73 15.89
N THR A 2 -23.92 -2.87 14.71
CA THR A 2 -23.88 -4.13 13.95
C THR A 2 -22.44 -4.59 13.90
N ASN A 3 -22.18 -5.83 14.28
CA ASN A 3 -20.85 -6.43 14.15
C ASN A 3 -20.49 -6.52 12.65
N VAL A 4 -19.36 -5.92 12.27
CA VAL A 4 -18.85 -5.90 10.89
C VAL A 4 -17.45 -6.49 10.81
N ARG A 5 -17.07 -7.30 11.81
CA ARG A 5 -15.81 -8.02 11.78
C ARG A 5 -15.76 -8.93 10.55
N PRO A 6 -14.67 -8.88 9.76
CA PRO A 6 -14.53 -9.75 8.60
C PRO A 6 -14.36 -11.24 8.98
N GLU A 7 -14.09 -11.55 10.25
CA GLU A 7 -13.85 -12.91 10.74
C GLU A 7 -15.11 -13.70 11.10
N GLY A 8 -16.28 -13.32 10.58
CA GLY A 8 -17.50 -14.15 10.67
C GLY A 8 -17.28 -15.60 10.22
N ASP A 9 -16.17 -15.86 9.54
CA ASP A 9 -15.79 -17.10 8.87
C ASP A 9 -14.61 -17.86 9.56
N GLY A 10 -14.25 -17.51 10.82
CA GLY A 10 -13.29 -18.30 11.63
C GLY A 10 -11.81 -17.93 11.49
N GLU A 11 -11.46 -16.91 10.71
CA GLU A 11 -10.09 -16.43 10.55
C GLU A 11 -9.76 -15.23 11.42
N ARG A 12 -9.04 -15.42 12.53
CA ARG A 12 -8.52 -14.29 13.30
C ARG A 12 -7.27 -13.77 12.61
N PHE A 13 -7.35 -12.76 11.74
CA PHE A 13 -6.23 -12.17 10.95
C PHE A 13 -4.95 -11.77 11.74
N THR A 14 -4.95 -11.89 13.07
CA THR A 14 -3.77 -11.76 13.92
C THR A 14 -2.92 -13.03 14.03
N GLN A 15 -3.48 -14.20 13.68
CA GLN A 15 -2.85 -15.51 13.74
C GLN A 15 -3.41 -16.45 12.68
N ARG A 16 -2.61 -17.44 12.23
CA ARG A 16 -3.10 -18.41 11.25
C ARG A 16 -4.28 -19.23 11.83
N SER A 17 -5.33 -19.42 11.03
CA SER A 17 -6.50 -20.25 11.36
C SER A 17 -6.19 -21.74 11.24
N ASN A 18 -6.95 -22.59 11.95
CA ASN A 18 -6.80 -24.05 11.85
C ASN A 18 -7.18 -24.57 10.45
N GLU A 19 -8.20 -23.99 9.84
CA GLU A 19 -8.60 -24.34 8.48
C GLU A 19 -7.49 -24.06 7.46
N ARG A 20 -6.81 -22.90 7.57
CA ARG A 20 -5.64 -22.60 6.73
C ARG A 20 -4.50 -23.59 6.92
N ARG A 21 -4.21 -23.97 8.17
CA ARG A 21 -3.19 -25.01 8.47
C ARG A 21 -3.53 -26.32 7.77
N GLN A 22 -4.78 -26.78 7.88
CA GLN A 22 -5.24 -28.01 7.25
C GLN A 22 -5.14 -27.94 5.72
N LEU A 23 -5.51 -26.81 5.10
CA LEU A 23 -5.39 -26.63 3.65
C LEU A 23 -3.93 -26.67 3.18
N PHE A 24 -2.98 -26.11 3.93
CA PHE A 24 -1.57 -26.15 3.56
C PHE A 24 -0.95 -27.53 3.74
N GLU A 25 -1.33 -28.28 4.78
CA GLU A 25 -0.94 -29.69 4.91
C GLU A 25 -1.54 -30.54 3.78
N GLU A 26 -2.79 -30.29 3.39
CA GLU A 26 -3.41 -30.94 2.24
C GLU A 26 -2.65 -30.65 0.93
N ALA A 27 -2.24 -29.40 0.71
CA ALA A 27 -1.42 -29.04 -0.45
C ALA A 27 -0.12 -29.88 -0.49
N LYS A 28 0.57 -29.99 0.65
CA LYS A 28 1.77 -30.83 0.76
C LYS A 28 1.48 -32.31 0.50
N ASN A 29 0.39 -32.85 1.07
CA ASN A 29 0.00 -34.25 0.90
C ASN A 29 -0.35 -34.59 -0.55
N ARG A 30 -0.80 -33.61 -1.33
CA ARG A 30 -1.04 -33.73 -2.78
C ARG A 30 0.22 -33.70 -3.63
N GLY A 31 1.38 -33.42 -3.03
CA GLY A 31 2.65 -33.28 -3.74
C GLY A 31 2.84 -31.90 -4.38
N ASN A 32 2.05 -30.90 -4.00
CA ASN A 32 2.23 -29.53 -4.48
C ASN A 32 3.58 -28.98 -4.04
N HIS A 33 4.23 -28.17 -4.88
CA HIS A 33 5.43 -27.45 -4.47
C HIS A 33 5.11 -26.45 -3.35
N THR A 34 5.77 -26.58 -2.19
CA THR A 34 5.53 -25.76 -0.99
C THR A 34 6.67 -24.80 -0.64
N ASP A 35 7.79 -24.81 -1.38
CA ASP A 35 8.91 -23.90 -1.15
C ASP A 35 8.74 -22.61 -1.97
N LEU A 36 8.05 -21.65 -1.38
CA LEU A 36 7.58 -20.46 -2.07
C LEU A 36 8.57 -19.30 -1.98
N SER A 37 8.45 -18.34 -2.91
CA SER A 37 9.05 -17.03 -2.68
C SER A 37 8.40 -16.35 -1.46
N PRO A 38 9.08 -15.42 -0.77
CA PRO A 38 8.52 -14.79 0.42
C PRO A 38 7.22 -14.01 0.14
N VAL A 39 7.11 -13.42 -1.06
CA VAL A 39 5.91 -12.64 -1.45
C VAL A 39 4.74 -13.57 -1.75
N THR A 40 4.96 -14.65 -2.50
CA THR A 40 3.92 -15.64 -2.80
C THR A 40 3.44 -16.32 -1.52
N TRP A 41 4.38 -16.72 -0.65
CA TRP A 41 4.06 -17.19 0.70
C TRP A 41 3.16 -16.20 1.45
N ALA A 42 3.49 -14.91 1.45
CA ALA A 42 2.75 -13.89 2.19
C ALA A 42 1.32 -13.74 1.68
N PHE A 43 1.11 -13.72 0.36
CA PHE A 43 -0.24 -13.69 -0.22
C PHE A 43 -1.07 -14.89 0.21
N PHE A 44 -0.52 -16.10 0.21
CA PHE A 44 -1.25 -17.28 0.72
C PHE A 44 -1.59 -17.17 2.21
N GLN A 45 -0.84 -16.43 3.02
CA GLN A 45 -1.18 -16.24 4.44
C GLN A 45 -2.42 -15.37 4.68
N VAL A 46 -2.71 -14.45 3.76
CA VAL A 46 -3.77 -13.44 3.93
C VAL A 46 -4.91 -13.54 2.91
N ALA A 47 -4.77 -14.40 1.90
CA ALA A 47 -5.78 -14.69 0.89
C ALA A 47 -7.08 -15.24 1.51
N ASP A 48 -8.23 -14.98 0.89
CA ASP A 48 -9.50 -15.61 1.25
C ASP A 48 -9.35 -17.16 1.27
N LEU A 49 -9.82 -17.80 2.35
CA LEU A 49 -9.79 -19.25 2.50
C LEU A 49 -10.46 -19.97 1.33
N LYS A 50 -11.55 -19.43 0.78
CA LYS A 50 -12.22 -20.04 -0.38
C LYS A 50 -11.29 -20.07 -1.59
N ARG A 51 -10.47 -19.04 -1.78
CA ARG A 51 -9.46 -18.99 -2.84
C ARG A 51 -8.30 -19.92 -2.57
N VAL A 52 -7.79 -19.95 -1.33
CA VAL A 52 -6.75 -20.92 -0.96
C VAL A 52 -7.20 -22.35 -1.22
N LYS A 53 -8.43 -22.68 -0.81
CA LYS A 53 -9.03 -23.98 -1.11
C LYS A 53 -9.07 -24.26 -2.62
N GLN A 54 -9.54 -23.31 -3.44
CA GLN A 54 -9.54 -23.47 -4.90
C GLN A 54 -8.14 -23.73 -5.46
N HIS A 55 -7.12 -23.03 -5.00
CA HIS A 55 -5.73 -23.24 -5.41
C HIS A 55 -5.23 -24.64 -5.03
N VAL A 56 -5.45 -25.06 -3.79
CA VAL A 56 -4.98 -26.36 -3.28
C VAL A 56 -5.58 -27.54 -4.04
N TYR A 57 -6.83 -27.44 -4.47
CA TYR A 57 -7.54 -28.51 -5.18
C TYR A 57 -7.50 -28.38 -6.72
N ASN A 58 -6.78 -27.40 -7.27
CA ASN A 58 -6.63 -27.20 -8.71
C ASN A 58 -5.16 -27.11 -9.10
N ASP A 59 -4.60 -28.24 -9.53
CA ASP A 59 -3.18 -28.39 -9.86
C ASP A 59 -2.71 -27.41 -10.95
N ASP A 60 -3.54 -27.12 -11.95
CA ASP A 60 -3.17 -26.20 -13.04
C ASP A 60 -3.04 -24.76 -12.52
N VAL A 61 -3.95 -24.35 -11.64
CA VAL A 61 -3.90 -23.03 -11.01
C VAL A 61 -2.74 -22.96 -10.02
N TRP A 62 -2.51 -24.02 -9.24
CA TRP A 62 -1.35 -24.10 -8.34
C TRP A 62 -0.04 -23.92 -9.11
N LYS A 63 0.16 -24.69 -10.19
CA LYS A 63 1.33 -24.61 -11.07
C LYS A 63 1.50 -23.21 -11.66
N LEU A 64 0.41 -22.59 -12.11
CA LEU A 64 0.43 -21.25 -12.66
C LEU A 64 0.90 -20.20 -11.62
N VAL A 65 0.40 -20.27 -10.40
CA VAL A 65 0.65 -19.27 -9.33
C VAL A 65 1.99 -19.51 -8.63
N VAL A 66 2.37 -20.76 -8.40
CA VAL A 66 3.48 -21.16 -7.54
C VAL A 66 4.70 -21.63 -8.32
N GLU A 67 4.52 -22.46 -9.35
CA GLU A 67 5.63 -23.19 -9.98
C GLU A 67 6.20 -22.45 -11.20
N ASN A 68 5.37 -21.75 -11.98
CA ASN A 68 5.77 -21.19 -13.28
C ASN A 68 6.45 -19.81 -13.23
N GLY A 69 6.67 -19.21 -12.05
CA GLY A 69 7.59 -18.09 -11.85
C GLY A 69 7.34 -16.70 -12.47
N PRO A 70 6.31 -16.36 -13.29
CA PRO A 70 6.25 -15.02 -13.88
C PRO A 70 5.62 -14.00 -12.91
N TYR A 71 5.03 -14.50 -11.81
CA TYR A 71 4.18 -13.74 -10.93
C TYR A 71 4.90 -13.18 -9.71
N ASP A 72 6.05 -13.72 -9.30
CA ASP A 72 6.77 -13.22 -8.12
C ASP A 72 7.10 -11.72 -8.23
N GLU A 73 7.61 -11.28 -9.39
CA GLU A 73 7.88 -9.86 -9.64
C GLU A 73 6.61 -9.02 -9.72
N ILE A 74 5.51 -9.59 -10.25
CA ILE A 74 4.21 -8.90 -10.33
C ILE A 74 3.63 -8.73 -8.91
N PHE A 75 3.66 -9.79 -8.10
CA PHE A 75 3.22 -9.79 -6.71
C PHE A 75 4.04 -8.81 -5.88
N LEU A 76 5.35 -8.80 -6.07
CA LEU A 76 6.24 -7.86 -5.39
C LEU A 76 5.97 -6.42 -5.83
N ASP A 77 5.67 -6.19 -7.11
CA ASP A 77 5.28 -4.88 -7.61
C ASP A 77 3.96 -4.40 -7.01
N VAL A 78 2.98 -5.29 -6.81
CA VAL A 78 1.73 -5.00 -6.10
C VAL A 78 1.97 -4.55 -4.66
N VAL A 79 2.85 -5.25 -3.93
CA VAL A 79 3.23 -4.81 -2.57
C VAL A 79 3.93 -3.45 -2.62
N ARG A 80 4.86 -3.23 -3.57
CA ARG A 80 5.57 -1.95 -3.72
C ARG A 80 4.64 -0.79 -4.08
N LEU A 81 3.62 -1.05 -4.89
CA LEU A 81 2.56 -0.10 -5.21
C LEU A 81 1.79 0.28 -3.95
N TRP A 82 1.37 -0.72 -3.17
CA TRP A 82 0.70 -0.53 -1.89
C TRP A 82 1.50 0.36 -0.93
N LYS A 83 2.78 0.02 -0.73
CA LYS A 83 3.73 0.75 0.14
C LYS A 83 4.10 2.15 -0.36
N GLN A 84 3.70 2.56 -1.56
CA GLN A 84 4.14 3.83 -2.18
C GLN A 84 5.67 3.98 -2.25
N ALA A 85 6.39 2.86 -2.38
CA ALA A 85 7.83 2.82 -2.28
C ALA A 85 8.50 3.72 -3.36
N PRO A 86 9.66 4.35 -3.11
CA PRO A 86 10.32 5.22 -4.08
C PRO A 86 10.55 4.57 -5.46
N VAL A 87 10.85 3.26 -5.49
CA VAL A 87 11.00 2.48 -6.72
C VAL A 87 9.68 2.41 -7.51
N ALA A 88 8.55 2.31 -6.81
CA ALA A 88 7.23 2.34 -7.44
C ALA A 88 6.91 3.71 -8.05
N LYS A 89 7.37 4.80 -7.42
CA LYS A 89 7.23 6.18 -7.94
C LYS A 89 8.09 6.39 -9.19
N THR A 90 9.30 5.81 -9.22
CA THR A 90 10.25 5.97 -10.33
C THR A 90 9.76 5.28 -11.61
N LYS A 91 9.22 4.04 -11.50
CA LYS A 91 8.69 3.29 -12.66
C LYS A 91 7.49 3.96 -13.35
N MET A 92 6.75 4.83 -12.64
CA MET A 92 5.65 5.58 -13.25
C MET A 92 6.13 6.83 -14.00
N SER A 93 7.27 7.39 -13.63
CA SER A 93 7.86 8.53 -14.32
C SER A 93 8.51 8.16 -15.66
N THR A 94 8.81 6.89 -15.90
CA THR A 94 9.49 6.40 -17.12
C THR A 94 8.54 5.98 -18.24
N GLY A 95 7.23 6.22 -18.11
CA GLY A 95 6.23 5.89 -19.14
C GLY A 95 6.22 6.81 -20.37
N THR A 96 7.05 7.87 -20.40
CA THR A 96 7.15 8.78 -21.54
C THR A 96 8.37 8.42 -22.40
N THR A 97 8.24 7.39 -23.25
CA THR A 97 9.20 7.19 -24.34
C THR A 97 8.83 8.14 -25.48
N SER A 98 9.34 9.38 -25.43
CA SER A 98 9.58 10.14 -26.65
C SER A 98 10.97 9.77 -27.15
N HIS A 99 11.02 9.00 -28.23
CA HIS A 99 12.25 8.77 -28.98
C HIS A 99 12.78 10.12 -29.47
N SER A 100 13.89 10.56 -28.90
CA SER A 100 14.79 11.51 -29.55
C SER A 100 16.15 10.86 -29.60
N ILE A 101 16.39 10.21 -30.73
CA ILE A 101 17.73 9.84 -31.19
C ILE A 101 18.52 11.13 -31.30
N THR A 102 19.59 11.27 -30.52
CA THR A 102 20.73 12.09 -30.90
C THR A 102 22.01 11.41 -30.42
N THR A 103 22.68 10.80 -31.37
CA THR A 103 24.09 10.44 -31.35
C THR A 103 24.95 11.71 -31.30
N ASN A 104 25.94 11.77 -30.39
CA ASN A 104 27.37 11.96 -30.72
C ASN A 104 28.25 12.32 -29.49
N SER A 105 29.17 11.41 -29.18
CA SER A 105 30.64 11.59 -29.20
C SER A 105 31.26 12.97 -28.85
N ASN A 106 32.03 12.94 -27.74
CA ASN A 106 33.38 13.48 -27.54
C ASN A 106 33.66 14.98 -27.20
N LYS A 107 34.48 15.08 -26.13
CA LYS A 107 35.59 16.01 -25.81
C LYS A 107 35.33 17.32 -25.05
N ALA A 108 36.05 17.44 -23.92
CA ALA A 108 36.45 18.67 -23.25
C ALA A 108 37.51 19.44 -24.09
N PRO A 109 37.75 20.76 -23.88
CA PRO A 109 38.64 21.20 -22.78
C PRO A 109 38.41 22.63 -22.19
N SER A 110 38.97 22.84 -20.99
CA SER A 110 39.63 24.06 -20.40
C SER A 110 39.03 25.50 -20.45
N SER A 111 38.95 26.10 -19.23
CA SER A 111 38.90 27.50 -18.71
C SER A 111 39.56 28.64 -19.54
N PRO A 112 39.41 29.99 -19.25
CA PRO A 112 39.21 30.66 -17.93
C PRO A 112 38.31 31.93 -17.86
N ALA A 113 38.14 32.46 -16.63
CA ALA A 113 37.40 33.69 -16.27
C ALA A 113 38.13 35.02 -16.61
N PRO A 114 37.43 36.18 -16.53
CA PRO A 114 37.78 37.19 -15.51
C PRO A 114 36.59 37.98 -14.90
N PRO A 115 36.82 38.86 -13.88
CA PRO A 115 35.84 39.32 -12.89
C PRO A 115 35.30 40.74 -13.15
N ASN A 116 34.19 41.13 -12.50
CA ASN A 116 34.01 42.53 -12.10
C ASN A 116 33.05 42.76 -10.92
N VAL A 117 33.33 43.86 -10.22
CA VAL A 117 33.04 44.20 -8.83
C VAL A 117 31.86 45.19 -8.68
N ALA A 118 31.20 45.13 -7.52
CA ALA A 118 30.29 46.12 -6.88
C ALA A 118 28.93 46.39 -7.57
N THR A 119 27.80 46.36 -6.87
CA THR A 119 27.41 47.38 -5.87
C THR A 119 26.27 46.86 -4.98
N GLN A 120 26.30 47.26 -3.71
CA GLN A 120 25.28 47.00 -2.69
C GLN A 120 24.00 47.78 -2.99
N THR A 121 22.84 47.13 -2.87
CA THR A 121 21.62 47.76 -2.33
C THR A 121 20.75 46.69 -1.70
N SER A 122 20.47 46.86 -0.41
CA SER A 122 19.55 46.04 0.35
C SER A 122 18.11 46.30 -0.11
N THR A 123 17.47 45.30 -0.70
CA THR A 123 16.01 45.23 -0.73
C THR A 123 15.58 43.80 -0.47
N ARG A 124 14.95 43.65 0.69
CA ARG A 124 14.17 42.54 1.24
C ARG A 124 13.50 41.71 0.12
N SER A 125 14.17 40.64 -0.32
CA SER A 125 13.65 39.72 -1.34
C SER A 125 12.87 38.60 -0.68
N THR A 126 11.55 38.67 -0.82
CA THR A 126 10.63 37.55 -0.59
C THR A 126 11.06 36.39 -1.49
N ARG A 127 11.35 35.23 -0.88
CA ARG A 127 11.76 34.00 -1.56
C ARG A 127 10.60 33.49 -2.43
N LEU A 128 10.45 34.08 -3.62
CA LEU A 128 9.67 33.57 -4.73
C LEU A 128 10.18 32.17 -5.04
N LYS A 129 9.32 31.16 -4.79
CA LYS A 129 9.54 29.79 -5.22
C LYS A 129 9.76 29.80 -6.74
N ARG A 130 11.01 29.62 -7.18
CA ARG A 130 11.32 29.25 -8.56
C ARG A 130 10.56 27.96 -8.88
N LYS A 131 9.49 28.07 -9.68
CA LYS A 131 8.93 26.97 -10.44
C LYS A 131 9.95 26.64 -11.54
N HIS A 132 10.76 25.61 -11.32
CA HIS A 132 11.47 24.90 -12.38
C HIS A 132 11.00 23.45 -12.30
N GLY A 133 10.21 23.06 -13.28
CA GLY A 133 9.51 21.79 -13.35
C GLY A 133 8.31 22.00 -14.27
N GLY A 134 8.47 21.57 -15.53
CA GLY A 134 7.48 21.70 -16.58
C GLY A 134 6.13 21.12 -16.17
N GLN A 135 5.09 21.70 -16.77
CA GLN A 135 3.70 21.38 -16.58
C GLN A 135 3.37 20.08 -17.32
N GLU A 136 3.83 18.94 -16.79
CA GLU A 136 3.39 17.61 -17.23
C GLU A 136 2.66 16.94 -16.07
N PHE A 137 1.33 16.97 -16.15
CA PHE A 137 0.35 16.17 -15.40
C PHE A 137 0.78 15.54 -14.06
N SER A 138 1.28 16.35 -13.13
CA SER A 138 1.20 15.98 -11.71
C SER A 138 -0.25 16.21 -11.30
N LEU A 139 -1.03 15.13 -11.22
CA LEU A 139 -2.37 15.20 -10.66
C LEU A 139 -2.25 15.83 -9.26
N ALA A 140 -2.99 16.91 -9.02
CA ALA A 140 -2.86 17.63 -7.76
C ALA A 140 -3.70 16.93 -6.68
N ARG A 141 -3.12 16.74 -5.49
CA ARG A 141 -3.89 16.30 -4.31
C ARG A 141 -5.03 17.28 -4.04
N SER A 142 -6.21 16.76 -3.73
CA SER A 142 -7.40 17.58 -3.52
C SER A 142 -7.44 18.13 -2.10
N ALA A 143 -7.11 19.41 -1.94
CA ALA A 143 -7.21 20.10 -0.66
C ALA A 143 -8.64 20.07 -0.09
N ASN A 144 -9.65 20.08 -0.96
CA ASN A 144 -11.05 19.98 -0.56
C ASN A 144 -11.39 18.60 0.02
N VAL A 145 -10.95 17.51 -0.62
CA VAL A 145 -11.20 16.14 -0.12
C VAL A 145 -10.47 15.92 1.20
N ALA A 146 -9.22 16.39 1.31
CA ALA A 146 -8.47 16.35 2.55
C ALA A 146 -9.20 17.11 3.67
N ALA A 147 -9.74 18.31 3.40
CA ALA A 147 -10.51 19.08 4.39
C ALA A 147 -11.78 18.33 4.82
N ARG A 148 -12.54 17.77 3.88
CA ARG A 148 -13.77 17.00 4.17
C ARG A 148 -13.49 15.71 4.95
N CYS A 149 -12.36 15.04 4.70
CA CYS A 149 -11.93 13.90 5.51
C CYS A 149 -11.67 14.31 6.97
N LYS A 150 -10.98 15.43 7.18
CA LYS A 150 -10.75 15.96 8.53
C LYS A 150 -12.06 16.36 9.20
N GLU A 151 -12.96 17.00 8.48
CA GLU A 151 -14.28 17.39 8.98
C GLU A 151 -15.12 16.17 9.40
N ARG A 152 -15.16 15.12 8.57
CA ARG A 152 -15.81 13.83 8.90
C ARG A 152 -15.34 13.30 10.25
N ASP A 153 -14.04 13.37 10.50
CA ASP A 153 -13.40 12.87 11.72
C ASP A 153 -13.38 13.90 12.86
N SER A 154 -14.20 14.96 12.78
CA SER A 154 -14.29 16.06 13.75
C SER A 154 -12.96 16.79 14.01
N ASN A 155 -12.09 16.84 13.00
CA ASN A 155 -10.72 17.35 13.05
C ASN A 155 -9.81 16.64 14.07
N LEU A 156 -10.13 15.39 14.40
CA LEU A 156 -9.36 14.55 15.31
C LEU A 156 -8.78 13.34 14.59
N CYS A 157 -7.70 12.81 15.14
CA CYS A 157 -7.11 11.58 14.65
C CYS A 157 -8.08 10.41 14.89
N ALA A 158 -8.30 9.60 13.86
CA ALA A 158 -9.15 8.41 13.90
C ALA A 158 -8.71 7.39 14.97
N VAL A 159 -7.42 7.36 15.31
CA VAL A 159 -6.86 6.43 16.31
C VAL A 159 -6.68 7.10 17.66
N SER A 160 -5.91 8.18 17.74
CA SER A 160 -5.51 8.78 19.02
C SER A 160 -6.47 9.82 19.57
N ARG A 161 -7.46 10.24 18.75
CA ARG A 161 -8.37 11.36 19.04
C ARG A 161 -7.65 12.70 19.31
N MET A 162 -6.37 12.83 18.99
CA MET A 162 -5.61 14.08 19.09
C MET A 162 -5.85 14.96 17.86
N GLY A 163 -5.69 16.28 18.03
CA GLY A 163 -5.65 17.24 16.92
C GLY A 163 -4.33 17.20 16.13
N ALA A 164 -4.09 18.23 15.31
CA ALA A 164 -2.92 18.35 14.43
C ALA A 164 -2.75 17.13 13.49
N ILE A 165 -3.70 17.01 12.56
CA ILE A 165 -3.88 15.83 11.71
C ILE A 165 -3.58 16.10 10.23
N ASP A 166 -3.15 15.04 9.57
CA ASP A 166 -3.04 14.89 8.12
C ASP A 166 -4.13 13.95 7.59
N ALA A 167 -4.53 14.14 6.34
CA ALA A 167 -5.36 13.18 5.63
C ALA A 167 -4.43 12.15 4.94
N ALA A 168 -4.49 10.91 5.39
CA ALA A 168 -3.70 9.79 4.89
C ALA A 168 -4.57 8.91 3.98
N HIS A 169 -4.04 8.50 2.83
CA HIS A 169 -4.75 7.59 1.94
C HIS A 169 -4.77 6.15 2.47
N ILE A 170 -5.90 5.45 2.33
CA ILE A 170 -5.99 4.01 2.58
C ILE A 170 -5.37 3.27 1.39
N TYR A 171 -5.94 3.45 0.20
CA TYR A 171 -5.35 3.00 -1.06
C TYR A 171 -4.44 4.08 -1.63
N PRO A 172 -3.20 3.72 -1.99
CA PRO A 172 -2.18 4.69 -2.37
C PRO A 172 -2.55 5.48 -3.62
N TRP A 173 -2.66 6.79 -3.45
CA TRP A 173 -2.92 7.74 -4.53
C TRP A 173 -1.93 7.63 -5.69
N CYS A 174 -0.64 7.51 -5.39
CA CYS A 174 0.40 7.48 -6.42
C CYS A 174 0.40 6.21 -7.25
N ALA A 175 -0.30 5.14 -6.84
CA ALA A 175 -0.37 3.90 -7.59
C ALA A 175 -1.35 3.95 -8.77
N PHE A 176 -2.32 4.88 -8.74
CA PHE A 176 -3.46 4.89 -9.65
C PHE A 176 -3.70 6.24 -10.35
N GLY A 177 -2.91 7.26 -10.02
CA GLY A 177 -3.07 8.61 -10.56
C GLY A 177 -3.00 8.66 -12.10
N SER A 178 -1.99 8.07 -12.72
CA SER A 178 -1.99 7.95 -14.19
C SER A 178 -2.87 6.75 -14.57
N GLY A 179 -4.13 7.01 -14.90
CA GLY A 179 -5.06 5.98 -15.36
C GLY A 179 -4.48 5.11 -16.48
N GLY A 180 -4.91 3.85 -16.55
CA GLY A 180 -4.72 3.02 -17.75
C GLY A 180 -3.35 2.37 -17.93
N THR A 181 -2.55 2.21 -16.88
CA THR A 181 -1.29 1.46 -16.99
C THR A 181 -1.51 -0.05 -16.78
N GLU A 182 -0.79 -0.88 -17.52
CA GLU A 182 -0.73 -2.35 -17.34
C GLU A 182 -0.50 -2.73 -15.87
N ARG A 183 0.29 -1.92 -15.16
CA ARG A 183 0.60 -2.03 -13.75
C ARG A 183 -0.64 -1.97 -12.83
N VAL A 184 -1.58 -1.06 -13.09
CA VAL A 184 -2.86 -0.99 -12.35
C VAL A 184 -3.74 -2.20 -12.66
N ASN A 185 -3.76 -2.66 -13.91
CA ASN A 185 -4.50 -3.87 -14.27
C ASN A 185 -3.92 -5.11 -13.59
N ASN A 186 -2.58 -5.21 -13.54
CA ASN A 186 -1.87 -6.26 -12.82
C ASN A 186 -2.18 -6.24 -11.32
N PHE A 187 -2.26 -5.06 -10.70
CA PHE A 187 -2.68 -4.92 -9.31
C PHE A 187 -4.03 -5.60 -9.03
N TRP A 188 -5.06 -5.25 -9.79
CA TRP A 188 -6.39 -5.86 -9.62
C TRP A 188 -6.40 -7.34 -9.97
N ARG A 189 -5.65 -7.75 -10.99
CA ARG A 189 -5.52 -9.16 -11.38
C ARG A 189 -4.92 -10.00 -10.25
N VAL A 190 -3.88 -9.51 -9.59
CA VAL A 190 -3.26 -10.21 -8.45
C VAL A 190 -4.24 -10.32 -7.29
N LEU A 191 -4.95 -9.24 -6.94
CA LEU A 191 -5.97 -9.33 -5.89
C LEU A 191 -7.06 -10.37 -6.24
N SER A 192 -7.52 -10.41 -7.49
CA SER A 192 -8.49 -11.41 -7.97
C SER A 192 -8.00 -12.87 -7.89
N MET A 193 -6.68 -13.10 -7.80
CA MET A 193 -6.13 -14.45 -7.57
C MET A 193 -6.28 -14.90 -6.12
N PHE A 194 -6.28 -13.97 -5.17
CA PHE A 194 -6.23 -14.29 -3.73
C PHE A 194 -7.52 -13.93 -2.97
N TRP A 195 -8.43 -13.16 -3.56
CA TRP A 195 -9.74 -12.81 -2.99
C TRP A 195 -10.89 -13.07 -3.97
N GLY A 196 -12.13 -13.08 -3.48
CA GLY A 196 -13.31 -13.27 -4.30
C GLY A 196 -13.43 -12.20 -5.40
N GLN A 197 -13.80 -12.58 -6.61
CA GLN A 197 -13.90 -11.62 -7.73
C GLN A 197 -14.90 -10.51 -7.43
N GLU A 198 -16.00 -10.84 -6.76
CA GLU A 198 -17.00 -9.88 -6.31
C GLU A 198 -16.42 -8.89 -5.30
N GLU A 199 -15.70 -9.37 -4.30
CA GLU A 199 -15.05 -8.53 -3.28
C GLU A 199 -14.07 -7.55 -3.91
N VAL A 200 -13.19 -8.06 -4.77
CA VAL A 200 -12.20 -7.24 -5.48
C VAL A 200 -12.88 -6.20 -6.37
N SER A 201 -13.98 -6.58 -7.04
CA SER A 201 -14.77 -5.66 -7.87
C SER A 201 -15.46 -4.58 -7.01
N ASN A 202 -15.95 -4.94 -5.83
CA ASN A 202 -16.55 -4.01 -4.88
C ASN A 202 -15.52 -3.03 -4.30
N TRP A 203 -14.31 -3.49 -3.95
CA TRP A 203 -13.22 -2.61 -3.54
C TRP A 203 -12.83 -1.66 -4.68
N LYS A 204 -12.66 -2.21 -5.88
CA LYS A 204 -12.34 -1.44 -7.08
C LYS A 204 -13.38 -0.36 -7.33
N SER A 205 -14.68 -0.66 -7.28
CA SER A 205 -15.74 0.33 -7.54
C SER A 205 -15.81 1.44 -6.48
N LYS A 206 -15.51 1.12 -5.21
CA LYS A 206 -15.42 2.11 -4.12
C LYS A 206 -14.25 3.08 -4.27
N ILE A 207 -13.14 2.62 -4.83
CA ILE A 207 -11.94 3.43 -5.07
C ILE A 207 -12.01 4.14 -6.42
N PHE A 208 -12.78 3.63 -7.37
CA PHE A 208 -12.91 4.17 -8.72
C PHE A 208 -14.33 4.64 -9.00
N VAL A 209 -14.74 5.64 -8.23
CA VAL A 209 -16.12 6.19 -8.25
C VAL A 209 -16.45 6.83 -9.60
N ASP A 210 -15.46 7.37 -10.31
CA ASP A 210 -15.64 7.94 -11.64
C ASP A 210 -14.89 7.13 -12.72
N ALA A 211 -15.67 6.39 -13.52
CA ALA A 211 -15.15 5.62 -14.64
C ALA A 211 -14.66 6.51 -15.80
N ASN A 212 -15.14 7.75 -15.89
CA ASN A 212 -14.88 8.65 -17.02
C ASN A 212 -13.73 9.65 -16.75
N ASP A 213 -13.34 9.89 -15.50
CA ASP A 213 -12.16 10.68 -15.15
C ASP A 213 -11.11 9.85 -14.39
N PRO A 214 -10.11 9.30 -15.09
CA PRO A 214 -9.07 8.50 -14.47
C PRO A 214 -8.20 9.20 -13.43
N SER A 215 -8.20 10.53 -13.46
CA SER A 215 -7.28 11.36 -12.70
C SER A 215 -7.74 11.75 -11.30
N ARG A 216 -9.04 11.57 -11.01
CA ARG A 216 -9.66 11.93 -9.71
C ARG A 216 -10.08 10.72 -8.89
N ARG A 217 -9.74 9.54 -9.40
CA ARG A 217 -10.23 8.24 -8.95
C ARG A 217 -10.03 7.98 -7.45
N THR A 218 -8.80 8.09 -6.95
CA THR A 218 -8.47 7.74 -5.56
C THR A 218 -8.62 8.89 -4.55
N GLU A 219 -8.90 10.11 -5.01
CA GLU A 219 -9.03 11.32 -4.17
C GLU A 219 -10.47 11.44 -3.68
N THR A 220 -10.88 10.51 -2.81
CA THR A 220 -12.21 10.48 -2.19
C THR A 220 -12.11 10.50 -0.67
N VAL A 221 -13.17 10.95 0.01
CA VAL A 221 -13.19 11.00 1.49
C VAL A 221 -13.15 9.57 2.05
N GLU A 222 -13.81 8.64 1.36
CA GLU A 222 -13.89 7.22 1.67
C GLU A 222 -12.52 6.53 1.63
N ASN A 223 -11.59 7.06 0.82
CA ASN A 223 -10.23 6.55 0.70
C ASN A 223 -9.22 7.28 1.61
N MET A 224 -9.67 8.09 2.57
CA MET A 224 -8.80 8.83 3.48
C MET A 224 -9.12 8.62 4.96
N LEU A 225 -8.08 8.69 5.78
CA LEU A 225 -8.10 8.64 7.24
C LEU A 225 -7.44 9.90 7.82
N SER A 226 -8.04 10.47 8.86
CA SER A 226 -7.39 11.53 9.64
C SER A 226 -6.39 10.92 10.65
N LEU A 227 -5.11 11.19 10.46
CA LEU A 227 -4.04 10.67 11.33
C LEU A 227 -3.15 11.81 11.84
N THR A 228 -2.61 11.69 13.06
CA THR A 228 -1.51 12.59 13.48
C THR A 228 -0.29 12.36 12.58
N ALA A 229 0.64 13.34 12.52
CA ALA A 229 1.85 13.20 11.71
C ALA A 229 2.65 11.92 12.01
N THR A 230 2.71 11.51 13.28
CA THR A 230 3.36 10.25 13.70
C THR A 230 2.61 9.02 13.19
N LEU A 231 1.30 8.96 13.39
CA LEU A 231 0.49 7.82 12.92
C LEU A 231 0.42 7.75 11.40
N HIS A 232 0.47 8.89 10.70
CA HIS A 232 0.54 8.91 9.25
C HIS A 232 1.86 8.30 8.74
N ARG A 233 2.99 8.56 9.42
CA ARG A 233 4.26 7.88 9.12
C ARG A 233 4.15 6.37 9.39
N PHE A 234 3.62 5.99 10.54
CA PHE A 234 3.43 4.59 10.89
C PHE A 234 2.51 3.86 9.89
N HIS A 235 1.45 4.52 9.42
CA HIS A 235 0.57 3.99 8.37
C HIS A 235 1.31 3.82 7.05
N SER A 236 2.15 4.80 6.67
CA SER A 236 2.95 4.73 5.45
C SER A 236 4.03 3.63 5.48
N ASP A 237 4.49 3.27 6.67
CA ASP A 237 5.49 2.23 6.88
C ASP A 237 4.88 0.82 7.04
N ASP A 238 3.55 0.71 7.04
CA ASP A 238 2.75 -0.51 7.30
C ASP A 238 3.09 -1.18 8.64
N VAL A 239 3.23 -0.39 9.71
CA VAL A 239 3.62 -0.92 11.04
C VAL A 239 2.42 -1.19 11.95
N PHE A 240 1.23 -0.74 11.56
CA PHE A 240 -0.03 -1.08 12.23
C PHE A 240 -1.15 -1.32 11.20
N ALA A 241 -2.21 -2.00 11.64
CA ALA A 241 -3.45 -2.13 10.89
C ALA A 241 -4.65 -1.73 11.76
N LEU A 242 -5.71 -1.29 11.10
CA LEU A 242 -7.00 -0.99 11.71
C LEU A 242 -8.01 -2.04 11.27
N ARG A 243 -8.74 -2.59 12.23
CA ARG A 243 -9.71 -3.66 12.00
C ARG A 243 -11.11 -3.19 12.37
N PRO A 244 -12.10 -3.22 11.47
CA PRO A 244 -13.46 -2.84 11.81
C PRO A 244 -14.08 -3.85 12.79
N ILE A 245 -14.70 -3.34 13.84
CA ILE A 245 -15.38 -4.14 14.87
C ILE A 245 -16.89 -4.06 14.67
N GLN A 246 -17.44 -2.85 14.75
CA GLN A 246 -18.88 -2.63 14.67
C GLN A 246 -19.21 -1.27 14.09
N MET A 247 -20.34 -1.21 13.40
CA MET A 247 -20.87 0.00 12.78
C MET A 247 -22.13 0.45 13.53
N SER A 248 -22.32 1.75 13.71
CA SER A 248 -23.56 2.31 14.26
C SER A 248 -24.74 2.05 13.30
N GLN A 249 -25.98 2.10 13.79
CA GLN A 249 -27.16 1.79 12.97
C GLN A 249 -27.37 2.76 11.80
N ASP A 250 -26.96 4.01 11.98
CA ASP A 250 -26.98 5.07 10.98
C ASP A 250 -25.74 5.06 10.06
N ASN A 251 -24.84 4.10 10.23
CA ASN A 251 -23.56 4.00 9.52
C ASN A 251 -22.64 5.23 9.66
N ALA A 252 -22.87 6.08 10.67
CA ALA A 252 -22.09 7.29 10.88
C ALA A 252 -20.82 7.07 11.72
N GLN A 253 -20.76 5.99 12.52
CA GLN A 253 -19.65 5.66 13.39
C GLN A 253 -19.17 4.24 13.16
N LEU A 254 -17.86 4.09 12.99
CA LEU A 254 -17.18 2.81 12.85
C LEU A 254 -16.22 2.64 14.02
N GLU A 255 -16.42 1.60 14.81
CA GLU A 255 -15.48 1.19 15.84
C GLU A 255 -14.36 0.35 15.22
N LEU A 256 -13.12 0.70 15.58
CA LEU A 256 -11.91 0.10 15.04
C LEU A 256 -11.07 -0.51 16.16
N GLU A 257 -10.49 -1.67 15.91
CA GLU A 257 -9.41 -2.26 16.69
C GLU A 257 -8.06 -1.86 16.08
N PHE A 258 -7.10 -1.49 16.93
CA PHE A 258 -5.74 -1.18 16.52
C PHE A 258 -4.82 -2.39 16.74
N HIS A 259 -4.02 -2.72 15.73
CA HIS A 259 -3.05 -3.83 15.80
C HIS A 259 -1.65 -3.38 15.40
N TRP A 260 -0.66 -3.66 16.25
CA TRP A 260 0.74 -3.57 15.84
C TRP A 260 1.11 -4.75 14.94
N LEU A 261 1.62 -4.48 13.74
CA LEU A 261 2.04 -5.51 12.79
C LEU A 261 3.46 -5.99 13.09
N VAL A 262 3.77 -7.23 12.74
CA VAL A 262 5.13 -7.77 12.85
C VAL A 262 5.93 -7.41 11.60
N ILE A 263 7.11 -6.84 11.78
CA ILE A 263 8.04 -6.61 10.66
C ILE A 263 8.99 -7.79 10.56
N GLU A 264 8.73 -8.65 9.58
CA GLU A 264 9.62 -9.75 9.22
C GLU A 264 10.46 -9.37 8.00
N GLU A 265 11.79 -9.31 8.17
CA GLU A 265 12.69 -9.09 7.05
C GLU A 265 13.07 -10.43 6.41
N ARG A 266 12.80 -10.58 5.13
CA ARG A 266 13.18 -11.76 4.34
C ARG A 266 13.85 -11.32 3.06
N LYS A 267 14.95 -12.00 2.70
CA LYS A 267 15.61 -11.77 1.42
C LYS A 267 14.75 -12.37 0.32
N SER A 268 14.61 -11.68 -0.82
CA SER A 268 13.74 -12.11 -1.92
C SER A 268 14.12 -13.45 -2.53
N ASN A 269 15.40 -13.85 -2.43
CA ASN A 269 15.90 -15.13 -2.93
C ASN A 269 15.75 -16.29 -1.94
N ASN A 270 15.33 -16.04 -0.70
CA ASN A 270 15.09 -17.09 0.27
C ASN A 270 13.74 -17.77 -0.04
N ARG A 271 13.74 -19.09 -0.13
CA ARG A 271 12.50 -19.86 -0.16
C ARG A 271 11.94 -20.02 1.25
N VAL A 272 10.62 -20.03 1.36
CA VAL A 272 9.89 -20.17 2.62
C VAL A 272 8.86 -21.28 2.43
N SER A 273 8.80 -22.21 3.38
CA SER A 273 7.80 -23.26 3.32
C SER A 273 6.41 -22.66 3.50
N LEU A 274 5.43 -23.10 2.70
CA LEU A 274 4.02 -22.75 2.86
C LEU A 274 3.53 -23.04 4.30
N LEU A 275 4.10 -24.06 4.93
CA LEU A 275 3.78 -24.45 6.30
C LEU A 275 4.38 -23.52 7.36
N ASP A 276 5.42 -22.75 7.05
CA ASP A 276 6.02 -21.81 8.01
C ASP A 276 5.00 -20.75 8.41
N GLU A 277 4.72 -20.62 9.70
CA GLU A 277 3.72 -19.67 10.21
C GLU A 277 4.24 -18.23 10.22
N PRO A 278 3.41 -17.24 9.78
CA PRO A 278 3.73 -15.85 10.03
C PRO A 278 3.74 -15.58 11.54
N LEU A 279 4.60 -14.66 11.97
CA LEU A 279 4.61 -14.23 13.36
C LEU A 279 3.28 -13.55 13.70
N SER A 280 2.72 -13.93 14.85
CA SER A 280 1.43 -13.41 15.33
C SER A 280 1.51 -11.93 15.70
N SER A 281 0.47 -11.17 15.33
CA SER A 281 0.26 -9.80 15.78
C SER A 281 -0.57 -9.70 17.07
N LEU A 282 -1.04 -10.84 17.60
CA LEU A 282 -1.88 -10.90 18.79
C LEU A 282 -1.15 -10.28 19.99
N ASP A 283 -1.85 -9.40 20.72
CA ASP A 283 -1.42 -8.75 21.96
C ASP A 283 -0.07 -8.01 21.89
N ARG A 284 0.39 -7.67 20.68
CA ARG A 284 1.64 -6.93 20.51
C ARG A 284 1.48 -5.50 21.02
N LYS A 285 2.54 -5.01 21.67
CA LYS A 285 2.63 -3.62 22.17
C LYS A 285 3.44 -2.68 21.25
N LEU A 286 4.18 -3.26 20.30
CA LEU A 286 5.06 -2.56 19.36
C LEU A 286 5.26 -3.38 18.09
N SER A 287 5.57 -2.71 16.98
CA SER A 287 5.82 -3.36 15.69
C SER A 287 7.28 -3.83 15.53
N GLY A 288 8.20 -3.22 16.29
CA GLY A 288 9.65 -3.44 16.20
C GLY A 288 10.35 -2.19 15.65
N LYS A 289 11.68 -2.22 15.51
CA LYS A 289 12.49 -1.13 14.92
C LYS A 289 12.22 0.29 15.48
N GLY A 290 11.80 0.38 16.74
CA GLY A 290 11.47 1.65 17.41
C GLY A 290 10.03 2.15 17.21
N TYR A 291 9.17 1.39 16.54
CA TYR A 291 7.75 1.73 16.37
C TYR A 291 6.92 1.29 17.60
N GLY A 292 6.46 2.27 18.37
CA GLY A 292 5.64 2.08 19.58
C GLY A 292 6.45 2.00 20.88
N PRO A 293 5.78 1.86 22.04
CA PRO A 293 4.32 1.84 22.19
C PRO A 293 3.69 3.22 21.93
N PHE A 294 2.45 3.23 21.45
CA PHE A 294 1.68 4.46 21.24
C PHE A 294 1.11 5.00 22.57
N ILE A 295 0.87 4.09 23.51
CA ILE A 295 0.45 4.36 24.88
C ILE A 295 1.43 3.60 25.78
N GLY A 296 2.39 4.32 26.35
CA GLY A 296 3.21 3.85 27.44
C GLY A 296 3.09 4.87 28.56
N SER A 297 2.68 4.44 29.76
CA SER A 297 2.94 5.20 30.97
C SER A 297 4.45 5.40 31.04
N ILE A 298 4.87 6.67 31.05
CA ILE A 298 6.22 7.02 31.48
C ILE A 298 6.30 6.58 32.95
N PRO A 299 7.28 5.75 33.36
CA PRO A 299 7.47 5.40 34.76
C PRO A 299 7.75 6.64 35.62
#